data_AF-A0A7C3DF60-F1
#
_entry.id   AF-A0A7C3DF60-F1
#
_cell.length_a   1.000
_cell.length_b   1.000
_cell.length_c   1.000
_cell.angle_alpha   90.00
_cell.angle_beta   90.00
_cell.angle_gamma   90.00
#
_symmetry.space_group_name_H-M   'P 1'
#
loop_
_entity.id
_entity.type
_entity.pdbx_description
1 polymer ?
#
loop_
_entity_poly.entity_id
_entity_poly.type
_entity_poly.pdbx_seq_one_letter_code
_entity_poly.pdbx_strand_id
1 'polypeptide(L)'
;ACCYMDGNNEVIVGSVLKTRRKDTYIATKVHIASEKKMMASVERSLRRLQTDVIDVIQLHSMKKREHVLNETAMNALDKMRKKGYVRFVGFSTHKNQVECIDAGIESGFYDLVLVTYSFKTDPKIEKAIARAAKAGMGVVAMKTQAGGYKKHDLGDWSPHQAALRWVLRNPHVATTIPSMVSFAQVDENVAVMGTKFGARDAEILERYGQLIDREICRFCQDCDAACPAGISLIDVNRVLMYADGYGDMDLALRTARQEGLVELLRACADCSTCLVNCRYGLDLTGRVRRLSELVGALA
;
A
#
# COMPACT_ATOMS: atom_id res chain seq x y z
N ALA A 1 -0.16 -5.03 -12.42
CA ALA A 1 -0.54 -6.43 -12.16
C ALA A 1 0.72 -7.25 -12.02
N CYS A 2 1.49 -7.36 -13.11
CA CYS A 2 2.70 -8.18 -13.22
C CYS A 2 3.88 -7.82 -12.31
N CYS A 3 3.78 -6.85 -11.39
CA CYS A 3 4.94 -6.37 -10.63
C CYS A 3 5.29 -7.27 -9.43
N TYR A 4 4.32 -8.02 -8.89
CA TYR A 4 4.59 -8.95 -7.80
C TYR A 4 5.07 -10.29 -8.37
N MET A 5 6.31 -10.66 -8.02
CA MET A 5 6.97 -11.88 -8.50
C MET A 5 6.89 -12.03 -10.03
N ASP A 6 7.01 -10.92 -10.77
CA ASP A 6 6.90 -10.87 -12.23
C ASP A 6 5.61 -11.48 -12.83
N GLY A 7 4.54 -11.47 -12.03
CA GLY A 7 3.23 -12.03 -12.38
C GLY A 7 3.01 -13.47 -11.89
N ASN A 8 4.01 -14.10 -11.26
CA ASN A 8 3.86 -15.44 -10.69
C ASN A 8 2.84 -15.46 -9.53
N ASN A 9 2.67 -14.34 -8.81
CA ASN A 9 1.64 -14.22 -7.78
C ASN A 9 0.22 -14.44 -8.35
N GLU A 10 -0.09 -13.91 -9.54
CA GLU A 10 -1.38 -14.14 -10.20
C GLU A 10 -1.55 -15.59 -10.64
N VAL A 11 -0.47 -16.28 -11.02
CA VAL A 11 -0.49 -17.70 -11.39
C VAL A 11 -0.80 -18.57 -10.16
N ILE A 12 -0.17 -18.29 -9.02
CA ILE A 12 -0.42 -18.99 -7.76
C ILE A 12 -1.89 -18.81 -7.36
N VAL A 13 -2.39 -17.57 -7.35
CA VAL A 13 -3.80 -17.29 -7.04
C VAL A 13 -4.73 -17.99 -8.03
N GLY A 14 -4.44 -17.91 -9.33
CA GLY A 14 -5.22 -18.56 -10.40
C GLY A 14 -5.37 -20.07 -10.21
N SER A 15 -4.34 -20.75 -9.72
CA SER A 15 -4.38 -22.20 -9.46
C SER A 15 -5.48 -22.58 -8.44
N VAL A 16 -5.75 -21.73 -7.46
CA VAL A 16 -6.80 -21.93 -6.44
C VAL A 16 -8.16 -21.50 -6.98
N LEU A 17 -8.21 -20.43 -7.76
CA LEU A 17 -9.46 -19.85 -8.29
C LEU A 17 -10.24 -20.84 -9.17
N LYS A 18 -9.58 -21.79 -9.83
CA LYS A 18 -10.27 -22.85 -10.60
C LYS A 18 -11.44 -23.51 -9.86
N THR A 19 -11.33 -23.65 -8.54
CA THR A 19 -12.33 -24.33 -7.71
C THR A 19 -13.12 -23.37 -6.80
N ARG A 20 -12.67 -22.12 -6.64
CA ARG A 20 -13.22 -21.16 -5.66
C ARG A 20 -13.68 -19.83 -6.26
N ARG A 21 -13.64 -19.67 -7.59
CA ARG A 21 -13.92 -18.38 -8.26
C ARG A 21 -15.27 -17.77 -7.88
N LYS A 22 -16.31 -18.59 -7.71
CA LYS A 22 -17.67 -18.12 -7.36
C LYS A 22 -17.76 -17.54 -5.95
N ASP A 23 -16.89 -17.97 -5.05
CA ASP A 23 -16.88 -17.58 -3.63
C ASP A 23 -15.81 -16.51 -3.32
N THR A 24 -15.13 -16.00 -4.35
CA THR A 24 -13.95 -15.13 -4.18
C THR A 24 -14.12 -13.84 -4.96
N TYR A 25 -13.86 -12.71 -4.30
CA TYR A 25 -13.64 -11.42 -4.97
C TYR A 25 -12.15 -11.23 -5.26
N ILE A 26 -11.80 -10.96 -6.51
CA ILE A 26 -10.41 -10.82 -6.95
C ILE A 26 -10.12 -9.38 -7.33
N ALA A 27 -9.07 -8.82 -6.72
CA ALA A 27 -8.52 -7.54 -7.11
C ALA A 27 -7.10 -7.71 -7.69
N THR A 28 -6.86 -7.11 -8.86
CA THR A 28 -5.49 -6.93 -9.39
C THR A 28 -5.30 -5.48 -9.83
N LYS A 29 -4.13 -5.15 -10.38
CA LYS A 29 -3.73 -3.76 -10.66
C LYS A 29 -3.26 -3.58 -12.10
N VAL A 30 -3.24 -2.38 -12.63
CA VAL A 30 -2.65 -2.05 -13.93
C VAL A 30 -1.86 -0.75 -13.81
N HIS A 31 -0.77 -0.61 -14.57
CA HIS A 31 -0.01 0.64 -14.62
C HIS A 31 -0.54 1.51 -15.76
N ILE A 32 -0.52 2.83 -15.57
CA ILE A 32 -0.84 3.78 -16.64
C ILE A 32 0.15 3.56 -17.79
N ALA A 33 -0.41 3.37 -18.97
CA ALA A 33 0.31 3.23 -20.22
C ALA A 33 -0.65 3.59 -21.36
N SER A 34 -0.25 3.40 -22.62
CA SER A 34 -1.21 3.48 -23.72
C SER A 34 -2.33 2.45 -23.53
N GLU A 35 -3.53 2.77 -24.00
CA GLU A 35 -4.70 1.90 -23.91
C GLU A 35 -4.38 0.47 -24.38
N LYS A 36 -3.72 0.31 -25.54
CA LYS A 36 -3.29 -0.99 -26.07
C LYS A 36 -2.46 -1.79 -25.06
N LYS A 37 -1.51 -1.14 -24.36
CA LYS A 37 -0.66 -1.80 -23.36
C LYS A 37 -1.45 -2.17 -22.11
N MET A 38 -2.38 -1.32 -21.68
CA MET A 38 -3.26 -1.59 -20.53
C MET A 38 -4.21 -2.75 -20.82
N MET A 39 -4.86 -2.77 -21.99
CA MET A 39 -5.72 -3.87 -22.45
C MET A 39 -4.95 -5.19 -22.53
N ALA A 40 -3.76 -5.19 -23.14
CA ALA A 40 -2.93 -6.39 -23.18
C ALA A 40 -2.49 -6.85 -21.76
N SER A 41 -2.33 -5.91 -20.81
CA SER A 41 -2.00 -6.25 -19.43
C SER A 41 -3.15 -6.91 -18.69
N VAL A 42 -4.38 -6.42 -18.83
CA VAL A 42 -5.54 -7.04 -18.17
C VAL A 42 -5.81 -8.43 -18.76
N GLU A 43 -5.67 -8.61 -20.07
CA GLU A 43 -5.82 -9.91 -20.72
C GLU A 43 -4.77 -10.93 -20.24
N ARG A 44 -3.52 -10.50 -20.02
CA ARG A 44 -2.51 -11.35 -19.37
C ARG A 44 -2.90 -11.72 -17.94
N SER A 45 -3.49 -10.78 -17.20
CA SER A 45 -3.93 -11.01 -15.82
C SER A 45 -5.07 -12.03 -15.77
N LEU A 46 -6.07 -11.90 -16.65
CA LEU A 46 -7.16 -12.87 -16.82
C LEU A 46 -6.64 -14.29 -17.12
N ARG A 47 -5.67 -14.42 -18.04
CA ARG A 47 -5.04 -15.71 -18.35
C ARG A 47 -4.32 -16.34 -17.15
N ARG A 48 -3.55 -15.54 -16.39
CA ARG A 48 -2.82 -16.03 -15.21
C ARG A 48 -3.75 -16.42 -14.07
N LEU A 49 -4.78 -15.59 -13.83
CA LEU A 49 -5.82 -15.82 -12.84
C LEU A 49 -6.82 -16.91 -13.24
N GLN A 50 -6.77 -17.37 -14.50
CA GLN A 50 -7.61 -18.44 -15.05
C GLN A 50 -9.11 -18.15 -14.85
N THR A 51 -9.51 -16.91 -15.14
CA THR A 51 -10.90 -16.44 -15.03
C THR A 51 -11.20 -15.46 -16.15
N ASP A 52 -12.48 -15.36 -16.52
CA ASP A 52 -12.93 -14.43 -17.57
C ASP A 52 -13.23 -13.02 -17.06
N VAL A 53 -13.28 -12.84 -15.73
CA VAL A 53 -13.62 -11.55 -15.12
C VAL A 53 -12.85 -11.31 -13.82
N ILE A 54 -12.29 -10.11 -13.68
CA ILE A 54 -11.70 -9.58 -12.46
C ILE A 54 -12.75 -8.73 -11.73
N ASP A 55 -12.92 -8.90 -10.43
CA ASP A 55 -13.92 -8.11 -9.70
C ASP A 55 -13.49 -6.65 -9.57
N VAL A 56 -12.22 -6.39 -9.26
CA VAL A 56 -11.68 -5.03 -9.15
C VAL A 56 -10.35 -4.91 -9.90
N ILE A 57 -10.26 -3.94 -10.83
CA ILE A 57 -8.98 -3.50 -11.39
C ILE A 57 -8.60 -2.14 -10.82
N GLN A 58 -7.34 -1.97 -10.39
CA GLN A 58 -6.88 -0.71 -9.80
C GLN A 58 -5.71 -0.11 -10.58
N LEU A 59 -5.72 1.21 -10.83
CA LEU A 59 -4.49 1.90 -11.23
C LEU A 59 -3.46 1.81 -10.10
N HIS A 60 -2.26 1.32 -10.44
CA HIS A 60 -1.25 0.99 -9.45
C HIS A 60 -0.41 2.22 -9.07
N SER A 61 -0.41 2.58 -7.78
CA SER A 61 0.50 3.56 -7.20
C SER A 61 0.36 4.96 -7.83
N MET A 62 -0.85 5.53 -7.76
CA MET A 62 -1.10 6.92 -8.08
C MET A 62 -0.36 7.80 -7.06
N LYS A 63 0.33 8.82 -7.57
CA LYS A 63 1.22 9.70 -6.79
C LYS A 63 0.84 11.17 -6.90
N LYS A 64 -0.01 11.52 -7.86
CA LYS A 64 -0.42 12.88 -8.17
C LYS A 64 -1.85 12.87 -8.71
N ARG A 65 -2.52 13.99 -8.59
CA ARG A 65 -3.86 14.22 -9.13
C ARG A 65 -3.97 13.87 -10.61
N GLU A 66 -3.00 14.27 -11.43
CA GLU A 66 -3.04 14.05 -12.88
C GLU A 66 -2.96 12.57 -13.25
N HIS A 67 -2.39 11.73 -12.38
CA HIS A 67 -2.39 10.29 -12.61
C HIS A 67 -3.80 9.71 -12.42
N VAL A 68 -4.53 10.20 -11.40
CA VAL A 68 -5.91 9.78 -11.11
C VAL A 68 -6.87 10.30 -12.18
N LEU A 69 -6.68 11.52 -12.65
CA LEU A 69 -7.49 12.15 -13.72
C LEU A 69 -6.99 11.84 -15.12
N ASN A 70 -6.13 10.83 -15.30
CA ASN A 70 -5.56 10.52 -16.60
C ASN A 70 -6.65 9.96 -17.54
N GLU A 71 -7.07 10.76 -18.52
CA GLU A 71 -8.14 10.40 -19.46
C GLU A 71 -7.84 9.12 -20.24
N THR A 72 -6.58 8.91 -20.65
CA THR A 72 -6.19 7.68 -21.37
C THR A 72 -6.39 6.45 -20.49
N ALA A 73 -6.02 6.54 -19.22
CA ALA A 73 -6.20 5.45 -18.26
C ALA A 73 -7.69 5.20 -17.95
N MET A 74 -8.47 6.27 -17.72
CA MET A 74 -9.91 6.18 -17.47
C MET A 74 -10.65 5.57 -18.66
N ASN A 75 -10.34 6.01 -19.89
CA ASN A 75 -10.91 5.43 -21.12
C ASN A 75 -10.55 3.95 -21.29
N ALA A 76 -9.31 3.56 -20.97
CA ALA A 76 -8.90 2.17 -21.00
C ALA A 76 -9.67 1.33 -19.96
N LEU A 77 -9.83 1.81 -18.73
CA LEU A 77 -10.60 1.15 -17.68
C LEU A 77 -12.08 1.00 -18.04
N ASP A 78 -12.69 2.05 -18.62
CA ASP A 78 -14.07 2.00 -19.09
C ASP A 78 -14.25 0.98 -20.22
N LYS A 79 -13.30 0.90 -21.16
CA LYS A 79 -13.28 -0.15 -22.19
C LYS A 79 -13.14 -1.55 -21.61
N MET A 80 -12.32 -1.75 -20.57
CA MET A 80 -12.24 -3.04 -19.86
C MET A 80 -13.59 -3.41 -19.24
N ARG A 81 -14.28 -2.45 -18.62
CA ARG A 81 -15.61 -2.65 -18.03
C ARG A 81 -16.64 -3.02 -19.11
N LYS A 82 -16.70 -2.26 -20.22
CA LYS A 82 -17.60 -2.52 -21.35
C LYS A 82 -17.37 -3.88 -22.02
N LYS A 83 -16.12 -4.36 -22.04
CA LYS A 83 -15.79 -5.71 -22.53
C LYS A 83 -16.12 -6.83 -21.54
N GLY A 84 -16.56 -6.51 -20.32
CA GLY A 84 -16.84 -7.50 -19.27
C GLY A 84 -15.60 -8.09 -18.60
N TYR A 85 -14.40 -7.57 -18.90
CA TYR A 85 -13.16 -8.06 -18.30
C TYR A 85 -13.05 -7.71 -16.81
N VAL A 86 -13.68 -6.62 -16.39
CA VAL A 86 -13.64 -6.10 -15.02
C VAL A 86 -15.02 -5.63 -14.58
N ARG A 87 -15.36 -5.79 -13.30
CA ARG A 87 -16.64 -5.31 -12.74
C ARG A 87 -16.51 -3.89 -12.19
N PHE A 88 -15.52 -3.68 -11.32
CA PHE A 88 -15.25 -2.41 -10.67
C PHE A 88 -13.84 -1.91 -11.00
N VAL A 89 -13.66 -0.60 -10.96
CA VAL A 89 -12.40 0.10 -11.22
C VAL A 89 -12.04 0.98 -10.04
N GLY A 90 -10.75 1.09 -9.76
CA GLY A 90 -10.27 1.92 -8.67
C GLY A 90 -8.83 2.37 -8.89
N PHE A 91 -8.23 2.89 -7.85
CA PHE A 91 -6.80 3.18 -7.84
C PHE A 91 -6.21 2.96 -6.45
N SER A 92 -4.89 2.86 -6.40
CA SER A 92 -4.14 2.72 -5.16
C SER A 92 -3.17 3.89 -5.01
N THR A 93 -2.95 4.38 -3.79
CA THR A 93 -2.01 5.47 -3.54
C THR A 93 -1.21 5.25 -2.25
N HIS A 94 0.04 5.71 -2.28
CA HIS A 94 0.94 5.78 -1.12
C HIS A 94 1.44 7.22 -0.87
N LYS A 95 1.26 8.11 -1.85
CA LYS A 95 1.81 9.47 -1.90
C LYS A 95 0.72 10.44 -2.31
N ASN A 96 0.75 11.65 -1.77
CA ASN A 96 -0.26 12.67 -2.00
C ASN A 96 -1.68 12.08 -1.85
N GLN A 97 -1.85 11.23 -0.82
CA GLN A 97 -3.05 10.39 -0.71
C GLN A 97 -4.32 11.24 -0.65
N VAL A 98 -4.29 12.33 0.11
CA VAL A 98 -5.41 13.29 0.21
C VAL A 98 -5.79 13.83 -1.16
N GLU A 99 -4.81 14.33 -1.91
CA GLU A 99 -5.02 14.92 -3.23
C GLU A 99 -5.48 13.88 -4.27
N CYS A 100 -4.91 12.67 -4.23
CA CYS A 100 -5.34 11.56 -5.09
C CYS A 100 -6.78 11.11 -4.77
N ILE A 101 -7.15 11.08 -3.49
CA ILE A 101 -8.52 10.76 -3.06
C ILE A 101 -9.48 11.84 -3.55
N ASP A 102 -9.15 13.12 -3.34
CA ASP A 102 -10.00 14.24 -3.77
C ASP A 102 -10.16 14.26 -5.30
N ALA A 103 -9.09 13.98 -6.05
CA ALA A 103 -9.15 13.79 -7.50
C ALA A 103 -10.07 12.61 -7.91
N GLY A 104 -10.01 11.50 -7.17
CA GLY A 104 -10.90 10.36 -7.37
C GLY A 104 -12.37 10.74 -7.19
N ILE A 105 -12.68 11.46 -6.11
CA ILE A 105 -14.02 11.96 -5.82
C ILE A 105 -14.51 12.89 -6.94
N GLU A 106 -13.71 13.87 -7.32
CA GLU A 106 -14.07 14.86 -8.33
C GLU A 106 -14.31 14.25 -9.72
N SER A 107 -13.60 13.18 -10.06
CA SER A 107 -13.80 12.47 -11.32
C SER A 107 -15.17 11.79 -11.44
N GLY A 108 -15.79 11.41 -10.32
CA GLY A 108 -17.01 10.59 -10.30
C GLY A 108 -16.88 9.22 -10.99
N PHE A 109 -15.66 8.76 -11.30
CA PHE A 109 -15.43 7.60 -12.18
C PHE A 109 -15.09 6.31 -11.43
N TYR A 110 -14.36 6.42 -10.32
CA TYR A 110 -13.78 5.28 -9.61
C TYR A 110 -14.75 4.72 -8.56
N ASP A 111 -14.87 3.40 -8.52
CA ASP A 111 -15.70 2.69 -7.54
C ASP A 111 -15.01 2.58 -6.18
N LEU A 112 -13.67 2.54 -6.15
CA LEU A 112 -12.91 2.41 -4.91
C LEU A 112 -11.50 3.00 -4.94
N VAL A 113 -10.94 3.20 -3.75
CA VAL A 113 -9.55 3.56 -3.51
C VAL A 113 -8.88 2.66 -2.48
N LEU A 114 -7.64 2.23 -2.76
CA LEU A 114 -6.75 1.53 -1.84
C LEU A 114 -5.72 2.49 -1.25
N VAL A 115 -5.75 2.70 0.07
CA VAL A 115 -4.97 3.73 0.77
C VAL A 115 -4.19 3.14 1.95
N THR A 116 -3.10 3.80 2.35
CA THR A 116 -2.40 3.44 3.59
C THR A 116 -3.17 3.97 4.79
N TYR A 117 -3.58 3.09 5.70
CA TYR A 117 -4.34 3.49 6.88
C TYR A 117 -4.06 2.54 8.05
N SER A 118 -3.61 3.10 9.17
CA SER A 118 -3.23 2.40 10.39
C SER A 118 -3.38 3.36 11.58
N PHE A 119 -3.23 2.83 12.79
CA PHE A 119 -3.28 3.62 14.03
C PHE A 119 -2.19 4.70 14.16
N LYS A 120 -1.21 4.74 13.23
CA LYS A 120 -0.15 5.75 13.15
C LYS A 120 -0.28 6.67 11.94
N THR A 121 -1.31 6.50 11.12
CA THR A 121 -1.53 7.33 9.94
C THR A 121 -1.83 8.77 10.34
N ASP A 122 -1.38 9.73 9.52
CA ASP A 122 -1.68 11.15 9.71
C ASP A 122 -3.21 11.41 9.68
N PRO A 123 -3.78 12.18 10.63
CA PRO A 123 -5.22 12.44 10.70
C PRO A 123 -5.83 13.04 9.43
N LYS A 124 -5.04 13.71 8.57
CA LYS A 124 -5.52 14.23 7.28
C LYS A 124 -6.02 13.12 6.36
N ILE A 125 -5.42 11.93 6.42
CA ILE A 125 -5.84 10.78 5.60
C ILE A 125 -7.19 10.25 6.05
N GLU A 126 -7.44 10.19 7.36
CA GLU A 126 -8.75 9.76 7.90
C GLU A 126 -9.88 10.68 7.43
N LYS A 127 -9.64 12.00 7.43
CA LYS A 127 -10.60 12.98 6.88
C LYS A 127 -10.84 12.76 5.38
N ALA A 128 -9.81 12.38 4.61
CA ALA A 128 -9.95 12.09 3.18
C ALA A 128 -10.73 10.79 2.94
N ILE A 129 -10.47 9.75 3.74
CA ILE A 129 -11.23 8.49 3.74
C ILE A 129 -12.73 8.74 3.97
N ALA A 130 -13.08 9.58 4.95
CA ALA A 130 -14.46 9.93 5.22
C ALA A 130 -15.13 10.65 4.04
N ARG A 131 -14.41 11.55 3.34
CA ARG A 131 -14.91 12.20 2.12
C ARG A 131 -15.13 11.20 0.99
N ALA A 132 -14.19 10.28 0.77
CA ALA A 132 -14.30 9.24 -0.27
C ALA A 132 -15.53 8.36 -0.04
N ALA A 133 -15.72 7.88 1.19
CA ALA A 133 -16.88 7.07 1.56
C ALA A 133 -18.19 7.85 1.39
N LYS A 134 -18.24 9.13 1.79
CA LYS A 134 -19.42 9.98 1.60
C LYS A 134 -19.74 10.22 0.12
N ALA A 135 -18.73 10.22 -0.74
CA ALA A 135 -18.89 10.32 -2.19
C ALA A 135 -19.29 8.98 -2.86
N GLY A 136 -19.46 7.90 -2.09
CA GLY A 136 -19.87 6.59 -2.59
C GLY A 136 -18.70 5.69 -3.03
N MET A 137 -17.44 6.10 -2.83
CA MET A 137 -16.29 5.25 -3.11
C MET A 137 -16.07 4.24 -1.98
N GLY A 138 -15.82 2.98 -2.33
CA GLY A 138 -15.29 1.99 -1.41
C GLY A 138 -13.87 2.35 -0.98
N VAL A 139 -13.55 2.23 0.30
CA VAL A 139 -12.18 2.43 0.79
C VAL A 139 -11.62 1.10 1.28
N VAL A 140 -10.48 0.70 0.70
CA VAL A 140 -9.71 -0.46 1.15
C VAL A 140 -8.45 0.03 1.86
N ALA A 141 -8.19 -0.49 3.05
CA ALA A 141 -7.02 -0.13 3.84
C ALA A 141 -5.88 -1.14 3.67
N MET A 142 -4.69 -0.65 3.31
CA MET A 142 -3.43 -1.42 3.32
C MET A 142 -2.45 -0.88 4.36
N LYS A 143 -1.41 -1.69 4.64
CA LYS A 143 -0.38 -1.40 5.65
C LYS A 143 -0.98 -1.17 7.04
N THR A 144 -2.03 -1.93 7.37
CA THR A 144 -2.82 -1.75 8.59
C THR A 144 -2.03 -2.03 9.87
N GLN A 145 -0.95 -2.79 9.74
CA GLN A 145 0.02 -3.13 10.78
C GLN A 145 1.10 -2.06 11.01
N ALA A 146 1.06 -0.92 10.29
CA ALA A 146 2.01 0.19 10.40
C ALA A 146 3.49 -0.15 10.09
N GLY A 147 3.78 -1.26 9.40
CA GLY A 147 5.14 -1.60 8.95
C GLY A 147 5.63 -3.00 9.28
N GLY A 148 4.77 -3.84 9.87
CA GLY A 148 5.13 -5.20 10.26
C GLY A 148 5.64 -5.25 11.70
N TYR A 149 5.78 -6.47 12.21
CA TYR A 149 6.10 -6.71 13.62
C TYR A 149 7.51 -7.24 13.74
N LYS A 150 8.38 -6.44 14.35
CA LYS A 150 9.48 -7.04 15.10
C LYS A 150 8.90 -7.60 16.39
N LYS A 151 9.44 -8.74 16.85
CA LYS A 151 9.14 -9.25 18.20
C LYS A 151 9.77 -8.30 19.22
N HIS A 152 9.10 -7.19 19.50
CA HIS A 152 9.30 -6.48 20.74
C HIS A 152 8.76 -7.36 21.87
N ASP A 153 9.34 -7.27 23.06
CA ASP A 153 8.83 -7.98 24.22
C ASP A 153 7.48 -7.37 24.63
N LEU A 154 6.39 -8.04 24.24
CA LEU A 154 5.01 -7.62 24.46
C LEU A 154 4.24 -8.61 25.35
N GLY A 155 4.93 -9.63 25.90
CA GLY A 155 4.29 -10.74 26.61
C GLY A 155 3.25 -11.47 25.75
N ASP A 156 2.10 -11.81 26.34
CA ASP A 156 1.02 -12.58 25.70
C ASP A 156 0.08 -11.73 24.82
N TRP A 157 0.42 -10.47 24.53
CA TRP A 157 -0.48 -9.54 23.83
C TRP A 157 -0.11 -9.40 22.36
N SER A 158 -1.12 -9.39 21.48
CA SER A 158 -0.91 -9.16 20.04
C SER A 158 -1.32 -7.74 19.63
N PRO A 159 -0.37 -6.88 19.22
CA PRO A 159 -0.68 -5.59 18.60
C PRO A 159 -1.31 -5.74 17.22
N HIS A 160 -1.26 -6.93 16.62
CA HIS A 160 -1.78 -7.19 15.29
C HIS A 160 -3.29 -7.20 15.23
N GLN A 161 -3.92 -7.96 16.13
CA GLN A 161 -5.37 -7.97 16.23
C GLN A 161 -5.92 -6.60 16.65
N ALA A 162 -5.23 -5.93 17.56
CA ALA A 162 -5.60 -4.58 17.99
C ALA A 162 -5.52 -3.57 16.82
N ALA A 163 -4.45 -3.64 16.01
CA ALA A 163 -4.29 -2.77 14.84
C ALA A 163 -5.35 -3.02 13.76
N LEU A 164 -5.69 -4.29 13.51
CA LEU A 164 -6.76 -4.64 12.58
C LEU A 164 -8.14 -4.15 13.06
N ARG A 165 -8.48 -4.37 14.34
CA ARG A 165 -9.70 -3.83 14.93
C ARG A 165 -9.73 -2.31 14.87
N TRP A 166 -8.59 -1.66 15.09
CA TRP A 166 -8.48 -0.21 15.01
C TRP A 166 -8.83 0.31 13.62
N VAL A 167 -8.40 -0.37 12.56
CA VAL A 167 -8.75 0.01 11.18
C VAL A 167 -10.22 -0.30 10.89
N LEU A 168 -10.69 -1.50 11.25
CA LEU A 168 -12.06 -1.96 10.97
C LEU A 168 -13.13 -1.23 11.80
N ARG A 169 -12.77 -0.53 12.88
CA ARG A 169 -13.72 0.30 13.63
C ARG A 169 -14.14 1.56 12.86
N ASN A 170 -13.37 1.98 11.85
CA ASN A 170 -13.70 3.15 11.05
C ASN A 170 -14.84 2.79 10.08
N PRO A 171 -16.04 3.38 10.21
CA PRO A 171 -17.20 3.03 9.37
C PRO A 171 -17.02 3.41 7.90
N HIS A 172 -16.00 4.20 7.58
CA HIS A 172 -15.67 4.63 6.22
C HIS A 172 -14.69 3.68 5.51
N VAL A 173 -14.20 2.64 6.20
CA VAL A 173 -13.34 1.60 5.61
C VAL A 173 -14.19 0.37 5.30
N ALA A 174 -14.25 -0.02 4.02
CA ALA A 174 -15.05 -1.15 3.57
C ALA A 174 -14.37 -2.49 3.87
N THR A 175 -13.05 -2.58 3.73
CA THR A 175 -12.28 -3.77 4.07
C THR A 175 -10.78 -3.46 4.20
N THR A 176 -9.99 -4.45 4.60
CA THR A 176 -8.53 -4.37 4.70
C THR A 176 -7.86 -5.60 4.09
N ILE A 177 -6.61 -5.44 3.66
CA ILE A 177 -5.78 -6.49 3.08
C ILE A 177 -4.51 -6.72 3.92
N PRO A 178 -4.61 -7.30 5.13
CA PRO A 178 -3.44 -7.63 5.92
C PRO A 178 -2.57 -8.65 5.17
N SER A 179 -1.25 -8.45 5.23
CA SER A 179 -0.31 -9.44 4.67
C SER A 179 -0.28 -10.68 5.55
N MET A 180 -0.16 -11.84 4.92
CA MET A 180 -0.04 -13.13 5.61
C MET A 180 0.74 -14.11 4.74
N VAL A 181 1.70 -14.79 5.35
CA VAL A 181 2.59 -15.78 4.71
C VAL A 181 2.59 -17.12 5.43
N SER A 182 1.79 -17.27 6.48
CA SER A 182 1.59 -18.52 7.22
C SER A 182 0.14 -18.71 7.63
N PHE A 183 -0.28 -19.96 7.86
CA PHE A 183 -1.62 -20.26 8.36
C PHE A 183 -1.88 -19.65 9.74
N ALA A 184 -0.87 -19.60 10.62
CA ALA A 184 -1.01 -18.91 11.90
C ALA A 184 -1.37 -17.43 11.75
N GLN A 185 -0.83 -16.73 10.74
CA GLN A 185 -1.20 -15.35 10.45
C GLN A 185 -2.61 -15.25 9.84
N VAL A 186 -3.02 -16.24 9.04
CA VAL A 186 -4.41 -16.34 8.55
C VAL A 186 -5.37 -16.46 9.74
N ASP A 187 -5.12 -17.38 10.65
CA ASP A 187 -5.95 -17.60 11.84
C ASP A 187 -5.99 -16.37 12.74
N GLU A 188 -4.84 -15.72 12.95
CA GLU A 188 -4.74 -14.48 13.73
C GLU A 188 -5.55 -13.33 13.10
N ASN A 189 -5.49 -13.18 11.76
CA ASN A 189 -6.26 -12.20 11.00
C ASN A 189 -7.77 -12.47 11.10
N VAL A 190 -8.17 -13.71 10.84
CA VAL A 190 -9.59 -14.11 10.77
C VAL A 190 -10.25 -14.03 12.15
N ALA A 191 -9.51 -14.28 13.23
CA ALA A 191 -10.02 -14.16 14.59
C ALA A 191 -10.51 -12.74 14.97
N VAL A 192 -10.15 -11.71 14.19
CA VAL A 192 -10.66 -10.35 14.38
C VAL A 192 -12.11 -10.20 13.89
N MET A 193 -12.56 -11.05 12.96
CA MET A 193 -13.90 -10.93 12.36
C MET A 193 -14.99 -11.08 13.42
N GLY A 194 -15.96 -10.15 13.41
CA GLY A 194 -17.05 -10.11 14.39
C GLY A 194 -16.68 -9.54 15.77
N THR A 195 -15.41 -9.20 16.00
CA THR A 195 -14.95 -8.56 17.25
C THR A 195 -14.98 -7.03 17.15
N LYS A 196 -14.95 -6.35 18.29
CA LYS A 196 -14.91 -4.88 18.36
C LYS A 196 -13.59 -4.40 18.97
N PHE A 197 -13.17 -3.21 18.55
CA PHE A 197 -12.07 -2.48 19.18
C PHE A 197 -12.49 -2.04 20.59
N GLY A 198 -11.70 -2.40 21.61
CA GLY A 198 -11.97 -2.10 23.02
C GLY A 198 -10.83 -1.39 23.75
N ALA A 199 -11.01 -1.15 25.05
CA ALA A 199 -10.02 -0.47 25.89
C ALA A 199 -8.66 -1.19 25.93
N ARG A 200 -8.67 -2.53 25.97
CA ARG A 200 -7.44 -3.34 25.92
C ARG A 200 -6.68 -3.15 24.60
N ASP A 201 -7.39 -3.05 23.48
CA ASP A 201 -6.75 -2.79 22.19
C ASP A 201 -6.10 -1.40 22.18
N ALA A 202 -6.76 -0.40 22.78
CA ALA A 202 -6.19 0.95 22.91
C ALA A 202 -4.90 0.96 23.75
N GLU A 203 -4.88 0.25 24.88
CA GLU A 203 -3.68 0.13 25.73
C GLU A 203 -2.53 -0.56 24.98
N ILE A 204 -2.83 -1.66 24.27
CA ILE A 204 -1.84 -2.38 23.46
C ILE A 204 -1.25 -1.46 22.39
N LEU A 205 -2.10 -0.74 21.65
CA LEU A 205 -1.65 0.14 20.57
C LEU A 205 -0.93 1.39 21.07
N GLU A 206 -1.26 1.90 22.26
CA GLU A 206 -0.53 2.99 22.89
C GLU A 206 0.91 2.55 23.22
N ARG A 207 1.05 1.42 23.93
CA ARG A 207 2.38 0.86 24.26
C ARG A 207 3.18 0.51 23.02
N TYR A 208 2.58 -0.22 22.09
CA TYR A 208 3.23 -0.59 20.84
C TYR A 208 3.59 0.65 20.00
N GLY A 209 2.69 1.64 19.98
CA GLY A 209 2.89 2.91 19.30
C GLY A 209 4.09 3.69 19.80
N GLN A 210 4.38 3.66 21.11
CA GLN A 210 5.55 4.27 21.73
C GLN A 210 6.86 3.57 21.32
N LEU A 211 6.84 2.24 21.21
CA LEU A 211 8.00 1.45 20.79
C LEU A 211 8.39 1.73 19.33
N ILE A 212 7.40 1.84 18.45
CA ILE A 212 7.66 1.99 17.00
C ILE A 212 7.73 3.45 16.54
N ASP A 213 7.48 4.42 17.41
CA ASP A 213 7.16 5.79 16.97
C ASP A 213 8.27 6.46 16.15
N ARG A 214 9.51 6.13 16.49
CA ARG A 214 10.73 6.58 15.79
C ARG A 214 11.28 5.52 14.83
N GLU A 215 10.56 4.43 14.64
CA GLU A 215 10.94 3.30 13.80
C GLU A 215 10.08 3.14 12.54
N ILE A 216 8.95 3.82 12.42
CA ILE A 216 8.06 3.66 11.27
C ILE A 216 7.67 4.99 10.64
N CYS A 217 7.63 4.99 9.31
CA CYS A 217 7.15 6.13 8.54
C CYS A 217 5.62 6.15 8.54
N ARG A 218 5.03 7.32 8.82
CA ARG A 218 3.58 7.55 8.82
C ARG A 218 2.99 7.91 7.44
N PHE A 219 3.80 7.90 6.39
CA PHE A 219 3.42 8.24 5.01
C PHE A 219 2.76 9.64 4.84
N CYS A 220 3.14 10.63 5.65
CA CYS A 220 2.61 12.00 5.54
C CYS A 220 3.24 12.83 4.42
N GLN A 221 4.42 12.42 3.91
CA GLN A 221 5.18 13.09 2.84
C GLN A 221 5.71 14.50 3.16
N ASP A 222 5.52 15.02 4.37
CA ASP A 222 6.03 16.35 4.78
C ASP A 222 7.54 16.53 4.56
N CYS A 223 8.32 15.44 4.56
CA CYS A 223 9.77 15.46 4.39
C CYS A 223 10.25 15.45 2.92
N ASP A 224 9.45 14.95 1.98
CA ASP A 224 9.90 14.77 0.59
C ASP A 224 10.19 16.11 -0.09
N ALA A 225 9.32 17.11 0.10
CA ALA A 225 9.49 18.43 -0.49
C ALA A 225 10.66 19.23 0.11
N ALA A 226 11.15 18.83 1.30
CA ALA A 226 12.26 19.48 1.98
C ALA A 226 13.63 18.93 1.57
N CYS A 227 13.68 17.82 0.81
CA CYS A 227 14.95 17.23 0.40
C CYS A 227 15.57 17.99 -0.79
N PRO A 228 16.75 18.64 -0.63
CA PRO A 228 17.37 19.41 -1.71
C PRO A 228 17.89 18.52 -2.85
N ALA A 229 18.19 17.25 -2.57
CA ALA A 229 18.59 16.25 -3.57
C ALA A 229 17.39 15.64 -4.31
N GLY A 230 16.15 16.03 -3.96
CA GLY A 230 14.93 15.49 -4.58
C GLY A 230 14.65 14.03 -4.24
N ILE A 231 15.30 13.47 -3.22
CA ILE A 231 15.09 12.08 -2.81
C ILE A 231 13.71 11.95 -2.16
N SER A 232 12.93 10.98 -2.65
CA SER A 232 11.66 10.66 -2.02
C SER A 232 11.87 9.83 -0.75
N LEU A 233 11.92 10.51 0.38
CA LEU A 233 12.13 9.90 1.69
C LEU A 233 10.99 8.96 2.09
N ILE A 234 9.75 9.22 1.66
CA ILE A 234 8.63 8.28 1.84
C ILE A 234 8.87 6.95 1.11
N ASP A 235 9.50 6.97 -0.08
CA ASP A 235 9.83 5.74 -0.81
C ASP A 235 11.02 5.02 -0.20
N VAL A 236 12.04 5.75 0.27
CA VAL A 236 13.14 5.17 1.06
C VAL A 236 12.55 4.36 2.22
N ASN A 237 11.65 4.98 2.98
CA ASN A 237 11.01 4.32 4.12
C ASN A 237 10.07 3.18 3.71
N ARG A 238 9.42 3.27 2.56
CA ARG A 238 8.60 2.17 2.02
C ARG A 238 9.46 0.97 1.64
N VAL A 239 10.63 1.18 1.05
CA VAL A 239 11.58 0.12 0.74
C VAL A 239 12.08 -0.54 2.02
N LEU A 240 12.49 0.26 3.01
CA LEU A 240 12.94 -0.28 4.30
C LEU A 240 11.85 -1.01 5.06
N MET A 241 10.59 -0.59 4.94
CA MET A 241 9.46 -1.36 5.45
C MET A 241 9.37 -2.75 4.82
N TYR A 242 9.62 -2.88 3.51
CA TYR A 242 9.62 -4.21 2.87
C TYR A 242 10.83 -5.04 3.30
N ALA A 243 12.02 -4.44 3.40
CA ALA A 243 13.23 -5.14 3.82
C ALA A 243 13.18 -5.55 5.29
N ASP A 244 13.09 -4.58 6.20
CA ASP A 244 13.27 -4.79 7.63
C ASP A 244 11.96 -5.17 8.34
N GLY A 245 10.82 -4.73 7.82
CA GLY A 245 9.50 -4.98 8.41
C GLY A 245 8.85 -6.26 7.90
N TYR A 246 8.82 -6.45 6.58
CA TYR A 246 8.21 -7.63 5.96
C TYR A 246 9.19 -8.80 5.82
N GLY A 247 10.51 -8.53 5.88
CA GLY A 247 11.53 -9.52 5.57
C GLY A 247 11.60 -9.87 4.08
N ASP A 248 11.02 -9.05 3.20
CA ASP A 248 10.94 -9.29 1.76
C ASP A 248 11.95 -8.42 1.02
N MET A 249 13.20 -8.91 0.98
CA MET A 249 14.32 -8.22 0.34
C MET A 249 14.11 -8.06 -1.17
N ASP A 250 13.49 -9.03 -1.82
CA ASP A 250 13.27 -9.03 -3.27
C ASP A 250 12.26 -7.94 -3.66
N LEU A 251 11.15 -7.82 -2.91
CA LEU A 251 10.21 -6.70 -3.06
C LEU A 251 10.85 -5.35 -2.75
N ALA A 252 11.68 -5.27 -1.71
CA ALA A 252 12.38 -4.05 -1.32
C ALA A 252 13.27 -3.53 -2.47
N LEU A 253 14.13 -4.38 -3.01
CA LEU A 253 15.09 -4.02 -4.06
C LEU A 253 14.41 -3.69 -5.39
N ARG A 254 13.38 -4.45 -5.76
CA ARG A 254 12.57 -4.13 -6.95
C ARG A 254 11.89 -2.77 -6.80
N THR A 255 11.35 -2.48 -5.61
CA THR A 255 10.75 -1.17 -5.33
C THR A 255 11.80 -0.06 -5.40
N ALA A 256 13.01 -0.26 -4.85
CA ALA A 256 14.08 0.73 -4.90
C ALA A 256 14.49 1.09 -6.34
N ARG A 257 14.63 0.08 -7.22
CA ARG A 257 14.91 0.28 -8.64
C ARG A 257 13.76 0.97 -9.38
N GLN A 258 12.52 0.54 -9.14
CA GLN A 258 11.33 1.12 -9.78
C GLN A 258 11.12 2.60 -9.43
N GLU A 259 11.52 3.00 -8.22
CA GLU A 259 11.44 4.38 -7.76
C GLU A 259 12.70 5.20 -8.06
N GLY A 260 13.71 4.62 -8.75
CA GLY A 260 14.95 5.30 -9.10
C GLY A 260 15.81 5.70 -7.89
N LEU A 261 15.63 5.03 -6.75
CA LEU A 261 16.35 5.38 -5.53
C LEU A 261 17.83 4.98 -5.61
N VAL A 262 18.16 3.92 -6.36
CA VAL A 262 19.53 3.41 -6.50
C VAL A 262 20.46 4.49 -7.07
N GLU A 263 19.99 5.22 -8.08
CA GLU A 263 20.73 6.28 -8.74
C GLU A 263 20.79 7.55 -7.87
N LEU A 264 19.65 7.91 -7.25
CA LEU A 264 19.53 9.13 -6.44
C LEU A 264 20.31 9.07 -5.12
N LEU A 265 20.48 7.88 -4.54
CA LEU A 265 21.24 7.71 -3.28
C LEU A 265 22.73 8.03 -3.41
N ARG A 266 23.29 8.05 -4.64
CA ARG A 266 24.65 8.53 -4.88
C ARG A 266 24.83 9.99 -4.43
N ALA A 267 23.79 10.81 -4.55
CA ALA A 267 23.81 12.19 -4.07
C ALA A 267 23.92 12.31 -2.54
N CYS A 268 23.64 11.23 -1.81
CA CYS A 268 23.79 11.15 -0.36
C CYS A 268 25.06 10.41 0.09
N ALA A 269 25.88 9.87 -0.82
CA ALA A 269 27.08 9.12 -0.48
C ALA A 269 28.07 9.97 0.37
N ASP A 270 28.13 11.28 0.09
CA ASP A 270 29.01 12.23 0.78
C ASP A 270 28.28 13.06 1.85
N CYS A 271 27.01 12.75 2.16
CA CYS A 271 26.23 13.49 3.12
C CYS A 271 26.50 12.98 4.54
N SER A 272 27.08 13.82 5.40
CA SER A 272 27.35 13.49 6.81
C SER A 272 26.12 13.62 7.71
N THR A 273 25.14 14.46 7.34
CA THR A 273 23.90 14.73 8.11
C THR A 273 22.73 15.09 7.19
N CYS A 274 21.56 14.48 7.40
CA CYS A 274 20.34 14.85 6.68
C CYS A 274 19.85 16.25 7.12
N LEU A 275 19.62 17.16 6.17
CA LEU A 275 19.05 18.48 6.43
C LEU A 275 17.53 18.45 6.68
N VAL A 276 16.90 17.29 6.47
CA VAL A 276 15.46 17.11 6.61
C VAL A 276 15.17 16.46 7.96
N ASN A 277 14.30 17.11 8.74
CA ASN A 277 13.84 16.59 10.02
C ASN A 277 12.44 15.99 9.87
N CYS A 278 12.28 14.74 10.30
CA CYS A 278 10.96 14.15 10.40
C CYS A 278 10.22 14.76 11.59
N ARG A 279 9.04 15.36 11.37
CA ARG A 279 8.18 15.89 12.45
C ARG A 279 7.74 14.85 13.48
N TYR A 280 7.86 13.56 13.16
CA TYR A 280 7.54 12.43 14.03
C TYR A 280 8.80 11.79 14.65
N GLY A 281 9.99 12.37 14.44
CA GLY A 281 11.23 11.94 15.07
C GLY A 281 11.91 10.71 14.45
N LEU A 282 11.51 10.32 13.24
CA LEU A 282 12.17 9.26 12.47
C LEU A 282 13.60 9.69 12.09
N ASP A 283 14.60 8.84 12.36
CA ASP A 283 15.99 9.09 11.97
C ASP A 283 16.17 8.94 10.44
N LEU A 284 15.96 10.02 9.70
CA LEU A 284 16.07 10.02 8.24
C LEU A 284 17.50 9.78 7.75
N THR A 285 18.52 10.20 8.53
CA THR A 285 19.93 9.95 8.18
C THR A 285 20.23 8.46 8.22
N GLY A 286 19.88 7.80 9.33
CA GLY A 286 20.04 6.36 9.48
C GLY A 286 19.26 5.56 8.44
N ARG A 287 18.05 6.01 8.07
CA ARG A 287 17.24 5.38 7.00
C ARG A 287 17.92 5.43 5.64
N VAL A 288 18.37 6.61 5.22
CA VAL A 288 19.05 6.78 3.94
C VAL A 288 20.32 5.94 3.90
N ARG A 289 21.13 5.96 4.97
CA ARG A 289 22.34 5.12 5.09
C ARG A 289 22.02 3.63 5.00
N ARG A 290 21.02 3.17 5.76
CA ARG A 290 20.57 1.77 5.75
C ARG A 290 20.15 1.32 4.35
N LEU A 291 19.43 2.17 3.61
CA LEU A 291 19.07 1.84 2.22
C LEU A 291 20.30 1.82 1.30
N SER A 292 21.23 2.77 1.46
CA SER A 292 22.49 2.77 0.71
C SER A 292 23.30 1.49 0.95
N GLU A 293 23.38 1.01 2.19
CA GLU A 293 24.01 -0.27 2.53
C GLU A 293 23.29 -1.45 1.86
N LEU A 294 21.95 -1.48 1.92
CA LEU A 294 21.16 -2.54 1.30
C LEU A 294 21.34 -2.61 -0.21
N VAL A 295 21.41 -1.47 -0.88
CA VAL A 295 21.61 -1.40 -2.34
C VAL A 295 23.07 -1.64 -2.72
N GLY A 296 24.02 -1.11 -1.95
CA GLY A 296 25.45 -1.22 -2.18
C GLY A 296 26.00 -2.62 -1.92
N ALA A 297 25.45 -3.38 -0.97
CA ALA A 297 25.83 -4.77 -0.71
C ALA A 297 25.47 -5.75 -1.85
N LEU A 298 24.79 -5.28 -2.90
CA LEU A 298 24.31 -6.06 -4.03
C LEU A 298 24.84 -5.56 -5.39
N ALA A 299 25.70 -4.54 -5.37
CA ALA A 299 26.43 -4.01 -6.53
C ALA A 299 27.84 -4.58 -6.56
#